data_AF-A0A0C3QKF9-F1
#
_entry.id   AF-A0A0C3QKF9-F1
#
_cell.length_a   1.000
_cell.length_b   1.000
_cell.length_c   1.000
_cell.angle_alpha   90.00
_cell.angle_beta   90.00
_cell.angle_gamma   90.00
#
_symmetry.space_group_name_H-M   'P 1'
#
loop_
_entity.id
_entity.type
_entity.pdbx_description
1 polymer ?
#
loop_
_entity_poly.entity_id
_entity_poly.type
_entity_poly.pdbx_seq_one_letter_code
_entity_poly.pdbx_strand_id
1 'polypeptide(L)'
;MSEGHSVHLAYETLALVTKALSRLEVGDVGVVRFGKAVEVLHGFDGAPFSDAEGAKVLGAFGFDQTATNVFSLIETSIKVLTEAREKKSMSSSSAAELWQLEIIISDGICQDHERLRALLRKAEEQRIMIVFVIVDSLHRSTASTSAAAHNPSQNSILSMNQVSYKNINGRMELMMERYLDTFPFEYYVVLRNVEALPEVLSGTLKQFFERSSEL
;
A
#
# COMPACT_ATOMS: atom_id res chain seq x y z
N MET A 1 5.92 -10.76 -2.87
CA MET A 1 6.84 -10.57 -1.72
C MET A 1 7.34 -11.90 -1.12
N SER A 2 7.50 -12.97 -1.89
CA SER A 2 7.82 -14.32 -1.35
C SER A 2 9.28 -14.50 -0.87
N GLU A 3 10.08 -13.44 -0.83
CA GLU A 3 11.44 -13.49 -0.26
C GLU A 3 11.36 -13.48 1.28
N GLY A 4 11.93 -14.49 1.93
CA GLY A 4 11.83 -14.68 3.39
C GLY A 4 12.31 -13.49 4.23
N HIS A 5 13.28 -12.72 3.73
CA HIS A 5 13.76 -11.49 4.37
C HIS A 5 12.71 -10.37 4.34
N SER A 6 12.06 -10.14 3.19
CA SER A 6 10.98 -9.15 3.06
C SER A 6 9.76 -9.51 3.91
N VAL A 7 9.46 -10.81 4.05
CA VAL A 7 8.38 -11.31 4.90
C VAL A 7 8.66 -11.02 6.38
N HIS A 8 9.86 -11.37 6.86
CA HIS A 8 10.24 -11.11 8.25
C HIS A 8 10.14 -9.62 8.61
N LEU A 9 10.61 -8.77 7.70
CA LEU A 9 10.62 -7.35 7.95
C LEU A 9 9.25 -6.69 7.80
N ALA A 10 8.37 -7.22 6.95
CA ALA A 10 6.97 -6.81 6.91
C ALA A 10 6.27 -7.10 8.26
N TYR A 11 6.59 -8.24 8.89
CA TYR A 11 6.08 -8.57 10.23
C TYR A 11 6.63 -7.67 11.33
N GLU A 12 7.94 -7.44 11.34
CA GLU A 12 8.56 -6.52 12.30
C GLU A 12 7.99 -5.10 12.16
N THR A 13 7.82 -4.65 10.91
CA THR A 13 7.22 -3.36 10.59
C THR A 13 5.78 -3.27 11.07
N LEU A 14 4.95 -4.28 10.78
CA LEU A 14 3.56 -4.29 11.24
C LEU A 14 3.51 -4.20 12.77
N ALA A 15 4.28 -5.05 13.47
CA ALA A 15 4.33 -5.05 14.93
C ALA A 15 4.81 -3.70 15.50
N LEU A 16 5.83 -3.09 14.87
CA LEU A 16 6.37 -1.80 15.29
C LEU A 16 5.33 -0.68 15.11
N VAL A 17 4.70 -0.60 13.94
CA VAL A 17 3.71 0.44 13.63
C VAL A 17 2.48 0.28 14.51
N THR A 18 1.93 -0.92 14.64
CA THR A 18 0.73 -1.14 15.46
C THR A 18 1.02 -0.81 16.93
N LYS A 19 2.19 -1.20 17.45
CA LYS A 19 2.59 -0.88 18.83
C LYS A 19 2.84 0.61 19.04
N ALA A 20 3.41 1.29 18.05
CA ALA A 20 3.59 2.75 18.10
C ALA A 20 2.23 3.47 18.12
N LEU A 21 1.30 3.10 17.22
CA LEU A 21 -0.04 3.68 17.16
C LEU A 21 -0.84 3.41 18.44
N SER A 22 -0.81 2.18 18.97
CA SER A 22 -1.44 1.86 20.25
C SER A 22 -0.88 2.69 21.42
N ARG A 23 0.44 2.96 21.42
CA ARG A 23 1.08 3.78 22.48
C ARG A 23 0.79 5.26 22.37
N LEU A 24 0.57 5.75 21.15
CA LEU A 24 0.21 7.14 20.94
C LEU A 24 -1.24 7.41 21.39
N GLU A 25 -2.05 6.37 21.64
CA GLU A 25 -3.50 6.47 21.85
C GLU A 25 -4.20 7.20 20.68
N VAL A 26 -3.54 7.27 19.52
CA VAL A 26 -4.03 8.01 18.37
C VAL A 26 -4.81 7.06 17.47
N GLY A 27 -6.12 7.05 17.70
CA GLY A 27 -7.09 6.47 16.79
C GLY A 27 -7.16 4.94 16.80
N ASP A 28 -8.02 4.43 15.93
CA ASP A 28 -8.19 3.00 15.73
C ASP A 28 -7.33 2.56 14.56
N VAL A 29 -6.84 1.32 14.61
CA VAL A 29 -6.00 0.72 13.56
C VAL A 29 -6.78 -0.39 12.90
N GLY A 30 -6.76 -0.45 11.56
CA GLY A 30 -7.25 -1.57 10.78
C GLY A 30 -6.08 -2.28 10.10
N VAL A 31 -6.20 -3.60 9.89
CA VAL A 31 -5.22 -4.39 9.12
C VAL A 31 -5.94 -5.18 8.05
N VAL A 32 -5.49 -5.00 6.81
CA VAL A 32 -6.00 -5.68 5.62
C VAL A 32 -4.84 -6.41 4.96
N ARG A 33 -5.08 -7.65 4.53
CA ARG A 33 -4.18 -8.35 3.60
C ARG A 33 -4.79 -8.38 2.22
N PHE A 34 -3.94 -8.35 1.20
CA PHE A 34 -4.39 -8.39 -0.18
C PHE A 34 -3.43 -9.14 -1.09
N GLY A 35 -3.98 -9.65 -2.18
CA GLY A 35 -3.30 -10.25 -3.32
C GLY A 35 -4.34 -10.53 -4.40
N LYS A 36 -4.62 -11.80 -4.72
CA LYS A 36 -5.78 -12.19 -5.55
C LYS A 36 -7.10 -11.77 -4.93
N ALA A 37 -7.20 -11.90 -3.61
CA ALA A 37 -8.35 -11.50 -2.81
C ALA A 37 -7.92 -10.50 -1.75
N VAL A 38 -8.89 -9.73 -1.25
CA VAL A 38 -8.72 -8.76 -0.16
C VAL A 38 -9.45 -9.29 1.06
N GLU A 39 -8.80 -9.24 2.21
CA GLU A 39 -9.38 -9.71 3.47
C GLU A 39 -9.01 -8.76 4.61
N VAL A 40 -10.03 -8.31 5.33
CA VAL A 40 -9.86 -7.52 6.55
C VAL A 40 -9.52 -8.48 7.68
N LEU A 41 -8.26 -8.44 8.14
CA LEU A 41 -7.79 -9.27 9.25
C LEU A 41 -8.14 -8.67 10.61
N HIS A 42 -8.20 -7.34 10.67
CA HIS A 42 -8.61 -6.58 11.83
C HIS A 42 -9.33 -5.31 11.37
N GLY A 43 -10.60 -5.16 11.75
CA GLY A 43 -11.44 -4.02 11.37
C GLY A 43 -11.65 -3.05 12.52
N PHE A 44 -12.34 -1.94 12.24
CA PHE A 44 -12.60 -0.87 13.20
C PHE A 44 -13.78 -1.12 14.15
N ASP A 45 -14.50 -2.23 13.96
CA ASP A 45 -15.74 -2.56 14.68
C ASP A 45 -15.50 -3.44 15.93
N GLY A 46 -14.25 -3.76 16.21
CA GLY A 46 -13.84 -4.74 17.23
C GLY A 46 -13.14 -4.13 18.43
N ALA A 47 -12.51 -4.99 19.22
CA ALA A 47 -11.62 -4.56 20.29
C ALA A 47 -10.41 -3.80 19.71
N PRO A 48 -9.83 -2.85 20.47
CA PRO A 48 -8.60 -2.18 20.06
C PRO A 48 -7.49 -3.16 19.69
N PHE A 49 -6.62 -2.76 18.77
CA PHE A 49 -5.48 -3.57 18.37
C PHE A 49 -4.59 -3.88 19.59
N SER A 50 -4.40 -5.17 19.87
CA SER A 50 -3.62 -5.69 21.00
C SER A 50 -2.55 -6.66 20.53
N ASP A 51 -1.60 -7.00 21.39
CA ASP A 51 -0.55 -7.98 21.06
C ASP A 51 -1.14 -9.35 20.65
N ALA A 52 -2.28 -9.74 21.24
CA ALA A 52 -2.97 -10.99 20.89
C ALA A 52 -3.61 -10.93 19.48
N GLU A 53 -4.22 -9.80 19.12
CA GLU A 53 -4.72 -9.58 17.76
C GLU A 53 -3.58 -9.49 16.75
N GLY A 54 -2.47 -8.85 17.12
CA GLY A 54 -1.24 -8.83 16.34
C GLY A 54 -0.75 -10.24 16.01
N ALA A 55 -0.66 -11.13 17.00
CA ALA A 55 -0.26 -12.52 16.76
C ALA A 55 -1.19 -13.26 15.77
N LYS A 56 -2.51 -13.06 15.85
CA LYS A 56 -3.48 -13.63 14.91
C LYS A 56 -3.28 -13.08 13.49
N VAL A 57 -3.15 -11.76 13.38
CA VAL A 57 -2.93 -11.07 12.11
C VAL A 57 -1.64 -11.55 11.45
N LEU A 58 -0.55 -11.65 12.21
CA LEU A 58 0.74 -12.18 11.71
C LEU A 58 0.59 -13.61 11.18
N GLY A 59 -0.15 -14.47 11.89
CA GLY A 59 -0.40 -15.85 11.46
C GLY A 59 -1.23 -15.97 10.17
N ALA A 60 -1.97 -14.94 9.77
CA ALA A 60 -2.81 -14.94 8.57
C ALA A 60 -2.08 -14.57 7.28
N PHE A 61 -0.83 -14.09 7.36
CA PHE A 61 -0.04 -13.76 6.17
C PHE A 61 0.72 -14.99 5.65
N GLY A 62 0.31 -15.51 4.49
CA GLY A 62 0.99 -16.62 3.80
C GLY A 62 2.03 -16.19 2.76
N PHE A 63 1.93 -14.96 2.23
CA PHE A 63 2.75 -14.42 1.14
C PHE A 63 2.86 -15.32 -0.12
N ASP A 64 1.90 -16.22 -0.30
CA ASP A 64 1.82 -17.25 -1.34
C ASP A 64 0.95 -16.81 -2.54
N GLN A 65 0.40 -15.60 -2.49
CA GLN A 65 -0.47 -15.08 -3.54
C GLN A 65 0.33 -14.68 -4.78
N THR A 66 -0.09 -15.18 -5.94
CA THR A 66 0.62 -15.00 -7.22
C THR A 66 0.15 -13.78 -8.03
N ALA A 67 -0.77 -12.98 -7.50
CA ALA A 67 -1.27 -11.78 -8.15
C ALA A 67 -1.69 -10.76 -7.10
N THR A 68 -1.77 -9.49 -7.51
CA THR A 68 -2.12 -8.36 -6.66
C THR A 68 -3.26 -7.58 -7.31
N ASN A 69 -4.41 -7.52 -6.65
CA ASN A 69 -5.58 -6.78 -7.09
C ASN A 69 -5.71 -5.49 -6.28
N VAL A 70 -4.91 -4.50 -6.67
CA VAL A 70 -4.92 -3.16 -6.03
C VAL A 70 -6.26 -2.46 -6.20
N PHE A 71 -6.96 -2.67 -7.33
CA PHE A 71 -8.27 -2.06 -7.54
C PHE A 71 -9.27 -2.51 -6.46
N SER A 72 -9.39 -3.82 -6.23
CA SER A 72 -10.27 -4.34 -5.18
C SER A 72 -9.80 -3.97 -3.77
N LEU A 73 -8.49 -3.78 -3.55
CA LEU A 73 -7.99 -3.24 -2.28
C LEU A 73 -8.57 -1.86 -2.05
N ILE A 74 -8.38 -0.91 -2.98
CA ILE A 74 -8.84 0.47 -2.78
C ILE A 74 -10.37 0.52 -2.67
N GLU A 75 -11.13 -0.28 -3.42
CA GLU A 75 -12.59 -0.35 -3.27
C GLU A 75 -12.99 -0.79 -1.85
N THR A 76 -12.30 -1.81 -1.32
CA THR A 76 -12.54 -2.32 0.03
C THR A 76 -12.14 -1.29 1.07
N SER A 77 -10.98 -0.64 0.91
CA SER A 77 -10.48 0.38 1.84
C SER A 77 -11.41 1.58 1.92
N ILE A 78 -11.91 2.09 0.78
CA ILE A 78 -12.92 3.17 0.77
C ILE A 78 -14.14 2.74 1.59
N LYS A 79 -14.69 1.54 1.32
CA LYS A 79 -15.86 1.03 2.04
C LYS A 79 -15.62 0.95 3.55
N VAL A 80 -14.55 0.26 3.96
CA VAL A 80 -14.23 0.02 5.38
C VAL A 80 -13.98 1.33 6.13
N LEU A 81 -13.25 2.26 5.51
CA LEU A 81 -12.93 3.55 6.14
C LEU A 81 -14.15 4.46 6.21
N THR A 82 -14.97 4.52 5.16
CA THR A 82 -16.23 5.28 5.19
C THR A 82 -17.17 4.73 6.28
N GLU A 83 -17.36 3.41 6.36
CA GLU A 83 -18.19 2.79 7.40
C GLU A 83 -17.67 3.08 8.82
N ALA A 84 -16.35 3.04 9.03
CA ALA A 84 -15.74 3.38 10.31
C ALA A 84 -15.96 4.85 10.69
N ARG A 85 -15.84 5.77 9.73
CA ARG A 85 -16.09 7.20 9.92
C ARG A 85 -17.55 7.46 10.27
N GLU A 86 -18.49 6.84 9.54
CA GLU A 86 -19.92 6.99 9.79
C GLU A 86 -20.28 6.59 11.22
N LYS A 87 -19.77 5.43 11.68
CA LYS A 87 -19.97 4.97 13.07
C LYS A 87 -19.41 5.94 14.09
N LYS A 88 -18.19 6.47 13.88
CA LYS A 88 -17.63 7.48 14.78
C LYS A 88 -18.41 8.79 14.75
N SER A 89 -18.91 9.20 13.59
CA SER A 89 -19.69 10.43 13.43
C SER A 89 -20.99 10.43 14.23
N MET A 90 -21.59 9.25 14.47
CA MET A 90 -22.74 9.10 15.36
C MET A 90 -22.42 9.46 16.82
N SER A 91 -21.16 9.33 17.22
CA SER A 91 -20.70 9.62 18.59
C SER A 91 -20.02 10.99 18.73
N SER A 92 -19.47 11.55 17.65
CA SER A 92 -18.79 12.85 17.64
C SER A 92 -18.90 13.52 16.27
N SER A 93 -19.44 14.74 16.21
CA SER A 93 -19.59 15.49 14.96
C SER A 93 -18.24 15.85 14.31
N SER A 94 -17.18 16.07 15.12
CA SER A 94 -15.84 16.34 14.61
C SER A 94 -15.20 15.13 13.92
N ALA A 95 -15.68 13.91 14.22
CA ALA A 95 -15.16 12.69 13.60
C ALA A 95 -15.54 12.58 12.11
N ALA A 96 -16.59 13.27 11.66
CA ALA A 96 -16.98 13.31 10.26
C ALA A 96 -15.93 14.00 9.38
N GLU A 97 -15.15 14.92 9.95
CA GLU A 97 -14.21 15.78 9.22
C GLU A 97 -12.77 15.25 9.21
N LEU A 98 -12.45 14.24 10.02
CA LEU A 98 -11.07 13.74 10.18
C LEU A 98 -10.51 13.09 8.92
N TRP A 99 -9.26 13.34 8.57
CA TRP A 99 -8.61 12.55 7.54
C TRP A 99 -8.38 11.10 8.01
N GLN A 100 -8.51 10.14 7.10
CA GLN A 100 -8.15 8.74 7.34
C GLN A 100 -6.92 8.40 6.51
N LEU A 101 -5.99 7.62 7.07
CA LEU A 101 -4.77 7.20 6.41
C LEU A 101 -4.81 5.72 6.09
N GLU A 102 -4.50 5.39 4.83
CA GLU A 102 -4.15 4.04 4.40
C GLU A 102 -2.69 4.01 3.95
N ILE A 103 -1.94 3.03 4.46
CA ILE A 103 -0.57 2.77 4.02
C ILE A 103 -0.55 1.40 3.34
N ILE A 104 -0.18 1.38 2.06
CA ILE A 104 -0.10 0.17 1.25
C ILE A 104 1.37 -0.22 1.11
N ILE A 105 1.72 -1.44 1.50
CA ILE A 105 3.09 -1.98 1.36
C ILE A 105 3.05 -3.10 0.32
N SER A 106 3.72 -2.90 -0.81
CA SER A 106 3.75 -3.87 -1.91
C SER A 106 4.94 -3.63 -2.84
N ASP A 107 5.14 -4.48 -3.84
CA ASP A 107 6.17 -4.31 -4.88
C ASP A 107 5.82 -3.26 -5.96
N GLY A 108 4.68 -2.60 -5.82
CA GLY A 108 4.23 -1.54 -6.73
C GLY A 108 3.56 -2.04 -8.00
N ILE A 109 3.45 -3.36 -8.22
CA ILE A 109 2.84 -3.89 -9.44
C ILE A 109 1.32 -3.83 -9.34
N CYS A 110 0.71 -3.06 -10.22
CA CYS A 110 -0.72 -2.95 -10.39
C CYS A 110 -1.11 -2.82 -11.86
N GLN A 111 -2.34 -3.21 -12.18
CA GLN A 111 -2.92 -3.13 -13.51
C GLN A 111 -3.84 -1.93 -13.62
N ASP A 112 -4.03 -1.43 -14.85
CA ASP A 112 -5.04 -0.42 -15.17
C ASP A 112 -4.91 0.87 -14.34
N HIS A 113 -3.78 1.58 -14.53
CA HIS A 113 -3.48 2.82 -13.82
C HIS A 113 -4.56 3.90 -14.05
N GLU A 114 -5.20 3.94 -15.22
CA GLU A 114 -6.24 4.92 -15.50
C GLU A 114 -7.48 4.70 -14.65
N ARG A 115 -7.96 3.45 -14.58
CA ARG A 115 -9.07 3.08 -13.70
C ARG A 115 -8.72 3.30 -12.23
N LEU A 116 -7.50 3.00 -11.81
CA LEU A 116 -7.03 3.28 -10.44
C LEU A 116 -7.08 4.77 -10.10
N ARG A 117 -6.67 5.67 -11.01
CA ARG A 117 -6.76 7.12 -10.76
C ARG A 117 -8.18 7.59 -10.47
N ALA A 118 -9.18 7.05 -11.17
CA ALA A 118 -10.57 7.40 -10.90
C ALA A 118 -11.00 6.99 -9.47
N LEU A 119 -10.54 5.81 -9.02
CA LEU A 119 -10.85 5.30 -7.70
C LEU A 119 -10.09 6.05 -6.58
N LEU A 120 -8.83 6.44 -6.84
CA LEU A 120 -8.03 7.23 -5.91
C LEU A 120 -8.60 8.63 -5.71
N ARG A 121 -9.09 9.29 -6.78
CA ARG A 121 -9.84 10.55 -6.66
C ARG A 121 -11.07 10.40 -5.77
N LYS A 122 -11.82 9.30 -5.92
CA LYS A 122 -12.97 9.00 -5.04
C LYS A 122 -12.53 8.82 -3.58
N ALA A 123 -11.40 8.17 -3.32
CA ALA A 123 -10.86 8.04 -1.96
C ALA A 123 -10.52 9.42 -1.36
N GLU A 124 -9.88 10.28 -2.14
CA GLU A 124 -9.53 11.65 -1.73
C GLU A 124 -10.76 12.50 -1.43
N GLU A 125 -11.81 12.43 -2.27
CA GLU A 125 -13.10 13.08 -2.03
C GLU A 125 -13.74 12.63 -0.70
N GLN A 126 -13.45 11.40 -0.25
CA GLN A 126 -13.88 10.85 1.04
C GLN A 126 -12.89 11.14 2.19
N ARG A 127 -11.91 12.03 1.97
CA ARG A 127 -10.83 12.37 2.93
C ARG A 127 -10.01 11.16 3.37
N ILE A 128 -9.76 10.25 2.44
CA ILE A 128 -8.88 9.09 2.62
C ILE A 128 -7.57 9.39 1.90
N MET A 129 -6.50 9.54 2.66
CA MET A 129 -5.15 9.68 2.15
C MET A 129 -4.51 8.29 2.01
N ILE A 130 -4.04 7.98 0.81
CA ILE A 130 -3.43 6.68 0.52
C ILE A 130 -1.95 6.89 0.19
N VAL A 131 -1.08 6.25 0.97
CA VAL A 131 0.38 6.28 0.77
C VAL A 131 0.86 4.90 0.34
N PHE A 132 1.51 4.83 -0.82
CA PHE A 132 2.02 3.57 -1.35
C PHE A 132 3.53 3.43 -1.11
N VAL A 133 3.92 2.46 -0.29
CA VAL A 133 5.31 2.10 -0.05
C VAL A 133 5.68 0.93 -0.98
N ILE A 134 6.49 1.25 -1.98
CA ILE A 134 7.00 0.31 -2.97
C ILE A 134 8.26 -0.34 -2.43
N VAL A 135 8.20 -1.63 -2.11
CA VAL A 135 9.37 -2.43 -1.72
C VAL A 135 10.04 -2.95 -3.00
N ASP A 136 11.13 -2.30 -3.40
CA ASP A 136 11.87 -2.63 -4.62
C ASP A 136 12.76 -3.86 -4.38
N SER A 137 12.27 -5.02 -4.79
CA SER A 137 13.04 -6.27 -4.72
C SER A 137 14.10 -6.29 -5.82
N LEU A 138 15.31 -5.81 -5.52
CA LEU A 138 16.49 -5.86 -6.40
C LEU A 138 16.92 -7.30 -6.78
N HIS A 139 16.32 -8.33 -6.17
CA HIS A 139 16.73 -9.73 -6.25
C HIS A 139 15.72 -10.70 -6.88
N ARG A 140 14.80 -10.25 -7.77
CA ARG A 140 13.94 -11.17 -8.57
C ARG A 140 14.72 -12.04 -9.59
N SER A 141 15.74 -12.76 -9.14
CA SER A 141 16.39 -13.80 -9.91
C SER A 141 15.93 -15.13 -9.37
N THR A 142 15.18 -15.87 -10.19
CA THR A 142 15.27 -17.34 -10.33
C THR A 142 14.22 -17.81 -11.35
N ALA A 143 14.42 -17.49 -12.64
CA ALA A 143 13.75 -18.21 -13.74
C ALA A 143 14.39 -18.07 -15.14
N SER A 144 15.54 -17.40 -15.32
CA SER A 144 16.23 -17.38 -16.63
C SER A 144 17.66 -17.89 -16.52
N THR A 145 17.87 -19.10 -17.03
CA THR A 145 19.17 -19.80 -17.13
C THR A 145 20.01 -19.28 -18.31
N SER A 146 20.35 -17.99 -18.33
CA SER A 146 21.30 -17.46 -19.31
C SER A 146 22.48 -16.78 -18.63
N ALA A 147 23.66 -17.37 -18.80
CA ALA A 147 24.95 -16.97 -18.24
C ALA A 147 25.54 -15.70 -18.88
N ALA A 148 24.77 -14.61 -18.94
CA ALA A 148 25.24 -13.30 -19.35
C ALA A 148 25.10 -12.32 -18.18
N ALA A 149 26.25 -11.84 -17.69
CA ALA A 149 26.45 -10.78 -16.68
C ALA A 149 25.17 -10.22 -16.03
N HIS A 150 24.82 -10.79 -14.87
CA HIS A 150 23.61 -10.46 -14.12
C HIS A 150 23.73 -9.06 -13.53
N ASN A 151 23.04 -8.09 -14.11
CA ASN A 151 22.99 -6.73 -13.59
C ASN A 151 21.75 -6.66 -12.67
N PRO A 152 21.90 -6.58 -11.33
CA PRO A 152 20.78 -6.59 -10.38
C PRO A 152 19.81 -5.40 -10.57
N SER A 153 20.19 -4.42 -11.40
CA SER A 153 19.41 -3.26 -11.77
C SER A 153 18.27 -3.50 -12.77
N GLN A 154 18.18 -4.67 -13.43
CA GLN A 154 17.14 -4.92 -14.44
C GLN A 154 15.77 -5.32 -13.88
N ASN A 155 15.69 -5.72 -12.61
CA ASN A 155 14.45 -6.15 -11.96
C ASN A 155 13.83 -5.09 -11.04
N SER A 156 14.38 -3.88 -11.04
CA SER A 156 13.90 -2.78 -10.22
C SER A 156 12.66 -2.13 -10.83
N ILE A 157 11.73 -1.71 -9.98
CA ILE A 157 10.57 -0.90 -10.40
C ILE A 157 11.01 0.40 -11.12
N LEU A 158 12.22 0.91 -10.81
CA LEU A 158 12.78 2.14 -11.36
C LEU A 158 13.25 2.00 -12.82
N SER A 159 13.57 0.77 -13.24
CA SER A 159 13.97 0.44 -14.61
C SER A 159 12.86 -0.26 -15.39
N MET A 160 11.73 -0.55 -14.75
CA MET A 160 10.57 -1.17 -15.38
C MET A 160 9.94 -0.23 -16.41
N ASN A 161 9.76 -0.72 -17.63
CA ASN A 161 8.99 -0.06 -18.68
C ASN A 161 7.67 -0.79 -18.87
N GLN A 162 6.65 -0.04 -19.30
CA GLN A 162 5.38 -0.59 -19.73
C GLN A 162 5.08 -0.17 -21.17
N VAL A 163 4.17 -0.90 -21.79
CA VAL A 163 3.68 -0.63 -23.13
C VAL A 163 2.42 0.22 -23.02
N SER A 164 2.41 1.40 -23.65
CA SER A 164 1.21 2.21 -23.83
C SER A 164 0.81 2.28 -25.30
N TYR A 165 -0.49 2.15 -25.55
CA TYR A 165 -1.07 2.33 -26.88
C TYR A 165 -1.48 3.78 -27.04
N LYS A 166 -0.81 4.53 -27.93
CA LYS A 166 -1.18 5.91 -28.24
C LYS A 166 -1.72 6.00 -29.67
N ASN A 167 -2.80 6.75 -29.85
CA ASN A 167 -3.33 7.02 -31.17
C ASN A 167 -2.66 8.30 -31.71
N ILE A 168 -1.78 8.13 -32.68
CA ILE A 168 -1.05 9.22 -33.32
C ILE A 168 -1.48 9.23 -34.79
N ASN A 169 -2.09 10.33 -35.23
CA ASN A 169 -2.57 10.51 -36.61
C ASN A 169 -3.52 9.38 -37.09
N GLY A 170 -4.37 8.84 -36.21
CA GLY A 170 -5.31 7.76 -36.55
C GLY A 170 -4.68 6.36 -36.59
N ARG A 171 -3.40 6.22 -36.24
CA ARG A 171 -2.70 4.94 -36.13
C ARG A 171 -2.41 4.65 -34.66
N MET A 172 -2.66 3.40 -34.27
CA MET A 172 -2.31 2.90 -32.95
C MET A 172 -0.83 2.53 -32.93
N GLU A 173 -0.03 3.30 -32.22
CA GLU A 173 1.39 3.07 -32.04
C GLU A 173 1.68 2.53 -30.64
N LEU A 174 2.57 1.54 -30.58
CA LEU A 174 3.11 1.01 -29.33
C LEU A 174 4.25 1.91 -28.88
N MET A 175 4.10 2.52 -27.71
CA MET A 175 5.15 3.30 -27.07
C MET A 175 5.61 2.61 -25.79
N MET A 176 6.92 2.59 -25.59
CA MET A 176 7.51 2.22 -24.31
C MET A 176 7.61 3.48 -23.45
N GLU A 177 7.07 3.42 -22.24
CA GLU A 177 7.20 4.48 -21.23
C GLU A 177 7.62 3.87 -19.90
N ARG A 178 8.24 4.66 -19.01
CA ARG A 178 8.64 4.14 -17.70
C ARG A 178 7.40 3.87 -16.88
N TYR A 179 7.39 2.75 -16.15
CA TYR A 179 6.25 2.33 -15.33
C TYR A 179 5.86 3.42 -14.32
N LEU A 180 6.87 3.95 -13.61
CA LEU A 180 6.67 4.98 -12.59
C LEU A 180 6.15 6.32 -13.14
N ASP A 181 6.39 6.64 -14.42
CA ASP A 181 5.88 7.87 -15.03
C ASP A 181 4.35 7.88 -15.10
N THR A 182 3.71 6.71 -14.97
CA THR A 182 2.25 6.58 -14.97
C THR A 182 1.68 6.02 -13.68
N PHE A 183 2.51 5.80 -12.66
CA PHE A 183 2.09 5.21 -11.40
C PHE A 183 0.90 6.00 -10.82
N PRO A 184 -0.19 5.35 -10.40
CA PRO A 184 -1.46 6.04 -10.21
C PRO A 184 -1.56 6.77 -8.86
N PHE A 185 -0.67 6.48 -7.91
CA PHE A 185 -0.67 7.07 -6.58
C PHE A 185 0.12 8.38 -6.55
N GLU A 186 -0.48 9.42 -5.97
CA GLU A 186 0.18 10.71 -5.75
C GLU A 186 1.29 10.60 -4.69
N TYR A 187 0.98 9.92 -3.58
CA TYR A 187 1.90 9.72 -2.47
C TYR A 187 2.49 8.31 -2.55
N TYR A 188 3.75 8.20 -2.96
CA TYR A 188 4.48 6.93 -2.93
C TYR A 188 5.95 7.10 -2.58
N VAL A 189 6.53 6.04 -2.01
CA VAL A 189 7.96 5.97 -1.66
C VAL A 189 8.53 4.67 -2.21
N VAL A 190 9.66 4.74 -2.91
CA VAL A 190 10.38 3.56 -3.40
C VAL A 190 11.49 3.21 -2.42
N LEU A 191 11.38 2.06 -1.77
CA LEU A 191 12.36 1.52 -0.83
C LEU A 191 13.23 0.47 -1.51
N ARG A 192 14.50 0.83 -1.74
CA ARG A 192 15.53 -0.11 -2.19
C ARG A 192 16.12 -0.93 -1.04
N ASN A 193 16.20 -0.34 0.15
CA ASN A 193 16.54 -1.05 1.38
C ASN A 193 15.26 -1.23 2.19
N VAL A 194 14.82 -2.47 2.33
CA VAL A 194 13.63 -2.80 3.11
C VAL A 194 13.85 -2.46 4.60
N GLU A 195 15.09 -2.46 5.11
CA GLU A 195 15.42 -2.08 6.50
C GLU A 195 15.04 -0.63 6.84
N ALA A 196 14.87 0.24 5.84
CA ALA A 196 14.41 1.60 6.03
C ALA A 196 12.89 1.70 6.24
N LEU A 197 12.14 0.60 6.09
CA LEU A 197 10.68 0.60 6.15
C LEU A 197 10.13 1.14 7.48
N PRO A 198 10.64 0.76 8.68
CA PRO A 198 10.17 1.35 9.93
C PRO A 198 10.36 2.86 10.01
N GLU A 199 11.51 3.38 9.54
CA GLU A 199 11.80 4.81 9.53
C GLU A 199 10.85 5.56 8.59
N VAL A 200 10.63 5.03 7.39
CA VAL A 200 9.71 5.61 6.40
C VAL A 200 8.29 5.66 6.93
N LEU A 201 7.79 4.59 7.55
CA LEU A 201 6.45 4.58 8.13
C LEU A 201 6.32 5.56 9.29
N SER A 202 7.34 5.66 10.15
CA SER A 202 7.36 6.67 11.21
C SER A 202 7.31 8.09 10.63
N GLY A 203 8.06 8.36 9.56
CA GLY A 203 8.04 9.64 8.86
C GLY A 203 6.68 9.95 8.22
N THR A 204 6.07 8.96 7.56
CA THR A 204 4.73 9.07 6.96
C THR A 204 3.68 9.39 8.01
N LEU A 205 3.67 8.67 9.14
CA LEU A 205 2.73 8.92 10.23
C LEU A 205 2.89 10.33 10.80
N LYS A 206 4.13 10.77 11.03
CA LYS A 206 4.41 12.12 11.51
C LYS A 206 3.86 13.18 10.55
N GLN A 207 4.17 13.07 9.25
CA GLN A 207 3.68 14.00 8.23
C GLN A 207 2.15 13.99 8.13
N PHE A 208 1.53 12.82 8.23
CA PHE A 208 0.08 12.70 8.24
C PHE A 208 -0.53 13.44 9.43
N PHE A 209 0.00 13.25 10.64
CA PHE A 209 -0.51 13.93 11.83
C PHE A 209 -0.33 15.46 11.74
N GLU A 210 0.83 15.93 11.31
CA GLU A 210 1.11 17.35 11.08
C GLU A 210 0.08 17.94 10.09
N ARG A 211 -0.06 17.33 8.91
CA ARG A 211 -1.01 17.80 7.88
C ARG A 211 -2.47 17.72 8.33
N SER A 212 -2.87 16.67 9.05
CA SER A 212 -4.23 16.50 9.54
C SER A 212 -4.61 17.49 10.64
N SER A 213 -3.61 18.09 11.32
CA SER A 213 -3.81 19.12 12.34
C SER A 213 -3.90 20.54 11.77
N GLU A 214 -3.44 20.74 10.53
CA GLU A 214 -3.43 22.02 9.82
C GLU A 214 -4.64 22.22 8.89
N LEU A 215 -5.37 21.14 8.57
CA LEU A 215 -6.56 21.10 7.70
C LEU A 215 -7.87 21.14 8.51
#